data_AF-A0A0H5QGN8-F1
#
_entry.id   AF-A0A0H5QGN8-F1
#
_cell.length_a   1.000
_cell.length_b   1.000
_cell.length_c   1.000
_cell.angle_alpha   90.00
_cell.angle_beta   90.00
_cell.angle_gamma   90.00
#
_symmetry.space_group_name_H-M   'P 1'
#
loop_
_entity.id
_entity.type
_entity.pdbx_description
1 polymer ?
#
loop_
_entity_poly.entity_id
_entity_poly.type
_entity_poly.pdbx_seq_one_letter_code
_entity_poly.pdbx_strand_id
1 'polypeptide(L)'
;MKPILPCRSFSYHPELRSSLDVSKNMSDLSSVYRSGLQRTLPTTSLDSPVWFPVNSSVQFTGFDSAIQELSTKCENISVRLLGERSESGPVTGFRKLLLNCEPVFKVVVGLSFSHHQHTDSELFVEKVNVIGWDEEPEDLLFDESNYNVFQKFAIIATAVYGMLQKDDSSNLEKLNQFISWLSHYGDLFAAPCVSCHKLLMYDSDKFCFLPPLYRSINDYRPYHPQCYQASKS
;
A
#
# COMPACT_ATOMS: atom_id res chain seq x y z
N MET A 1 43.06 -17.25 1.52
CA MET A 1 41.65 -17.65 1.29
C MET A 1 40.98 -17.80 2.65
N LYS A 2 40.02 -16.92 2.98
CA LYS A 2 39.21 -16.99 4.21
C LYS A 2 37.81 -17.47 3.83
N PRO A 3 37.17 -18.36 4.60
CA PRO A 3 35.82 -18.82 4.28
C PRO A 3 34.80 -17.71 4.58
N ILE A 4 33.85 -17.57 3.65
CA ILE A 4 32.66 -16.72 3.75
C ILE A 4 31.68 -17.45 4.68
N LEU A 5 31.31 -16.82 5.79
CA LEU A 5 30.21 -17.28 6.65
C LEU A 5 28.86 -16.82 6.08
N PRO A 6 27.80 -17.62 6.18
CA PRO A 6 26.49 -17.29 5.62
C PRO A 6 25.77 -16.20 6.43
N CYS A 7 25.04 -15.34 5.73
CA CYS A 7 24.19 -14.29 6.28
C CYS A 7 23.18 -14.86 7.28
N ARG A 8 23.19 -14.31 8.49
CA ARG A 8 22.26 -14.62 9.56
C ARG A 8 20.93 -13.87 9.35
N SER A 9 19.85 -14.56 9.66
CA SER A 9 18.50 -14.05 9.84
C SER A 9 18.46 -12.80 10.71
N PHE A 10 17.80 -11.74 10.23
CA PHE A 10 17.45 -10.57 11.04
C PHE A 10 16.09 -10.81 11.69
N SER A 11 16.10 -11.29 12.94
CA SER A 11 14.95 -11.17 13.84
C SER A 11 14.99 -9.78 14.48
N TYR A 12 13.93 -8.99 14.34
CA TYR A 12 13.80 -7.68 15.00
C TYR A 12 13.70 -7.88 16.52
N HIS A 13 14.74 -7.48 17.25
CA HIS A 13 14.74 -7.40 18.71
C HIS A 13 14.53 -5.94 19.13
N PRO A 14 13.44 -5.59 19.84
CA PRO A 14 13.12 -4.21 20.21
C PRO A 14 14.08 -3.57 21.23
N GLU A 15 15.14 -4.28 21.68
CA GLU A 15 16.06 -3.80 22.72
C GLU A 15 17.42 -3.30 22.20
N LEU A 16 17.70 -3.33 20.88
CA LEU A 16 19.06 -3.06 20.35
C LEU A 16 19.27 -1.68 19.69
N ARG A 17 18.51 -0.66 20.07
CA ARG A 17 18.90 0.75 19.82
C ARG A 17 18.89 1.59 21.09
N SER A 18 19.79 1.26 22.01
CA SER A 18 20.26 2.21 23.03
C SER A 18 21.63 2.78 22.63
N SER A 19 21.65 3.90 21.91
CA SER A 19 22.74 4.88 22.04
C SER A 19 22.41 6.21 21.35
N LEU A 20 22.02 7.16 22.20
CA LEU A 20 22.42 8.57 22.22
C LEU A 20 21.70 9.66 21.42
N ASP A 21 20.80 9.40 20.47
CA ASP A 21 19.98 10.51 19.88
C ASP A 21 18.47 10.29 19.81
N VAL A 22 17.96 9.17 20.35
CA VAL A 22 16.51 8.85 20.33
C VAL A 22 15.84 9.05 21.70
N SER A 23 16.62 9.18 22.78
CA SER A 23 16.09 9.15 24.15
C SER A 23 15.31 10.41 24.58
N LYS A 24 15.47 11.54 23.89
CA LYS A 24 14.78 12.77 24.28
C LYS A 24 13.32 12.86 23.81
N ASN A 25 12.94 12.09 22.79
CA ASN A 25 11.57 12.08 22.23
C ASN A 25 10.81 10.76 22.43
N MET A 26 11.45 9.70 22.96
CA MET A 26 10.85 8.36 23.04
C MET A 26 10.10 8.03 24.34
N SER A 27 10.26 8.78 25.43
CA SER A 27 9.53 8.47 26.67
C SER A 27 8.01 8.64 26.51
N ASP A 28 7.58 9.61 25.70
CA ASP A 28 6.16 9.89 25.46
C ASP A 28 5.57 9.10 24.28
N LEU A 29 6.41 8.54 23.39
CA LEU A 29 5.96 7.85 22.17
C LEU A 29 5.78 6.33 22.35
N SER A 30 6.37 5.71 23.38
CA SER A 30 6.31 4.25 23.57
C SER A 30 4.91 3.70 23.88
N SER A 31 4.05 4.48 24.53
CA SER A 31 2.64 4.12 24.77
C SER A 31 1.76 4.37 23.54
N VAL A 32 2.05 5.44 22.78
CA VAL A 32 1.28 5.84 21.58
C VAL A 32 1.62 4.97 20.37
N TYR A 33 2.88 4.56 20.20
CA TYR A 33 3.29 3.60 19.16
C TYR A 33 2.56 2.25 19.28
N ARG A 34 2.30 1.80 20.51
CA ARG A 34 1.49 0.60 20.76
C ARG A 34 0.02 0.78 20.38
N SER A 35 -0.50 2.01 20.33
CA SER A 35 -1.91 2.28 20.02
C SER A 35 -2.24 2.19 18.53
N GLY A 36 -1.33 2.63 17.64
CA GLY A 36 -1.53 2.55 16.19
C GLY A 36 -1.36 1.15 15.58
N LEU A 37 -0.67 0.27 16.30
CA LEU A 37 -0.51 -1.16 15.99
C LEU A 37 -1.49 -2.05 16.77
N GLN A 38 -2.53 -1.49 17.39
CA GLN A 38 -3.53 -2.31 18.06
C GLN A 38 -4.26 -3.15 17.02
N ARG A 39 -4.16 -4.48 17.17
CA ARG A 39 -5.03 -5.43 16.48
C ARG A 39 -6.47 -5.13 16.88
N THR A 40 -7.31 -4.85 15.90
CA THR A 40 -8.74 -4.75 16.10
C THR A 40 -9.33 -6.12 16.40
N LEU A 41 -10.26 -6.20 17.36
CA LEU A 41 -11.12 -7.37 17.51
C LEU A 41 -12.22 -7.29 16.45
N PRO A 42 -12.66 -8.43 15.87
CA PRO A 42 -13.61 -8.40 14.79
C PRO A 42 -14.93 -7.81 15.28
N THR A 43 -15.29 -6.65 14.71
CA THR A 43 -16.61 -6.03 14.90
C THR A 43 -17.37 -6.14 13.59
N THR A 44 -18.51 -6.82 13.65
CA THR A 44 -19.39 -7.08 12.51
C THR A 44 -20.07 -5.80 12.02
N SER A 45 -20.01 -5.62 10.70
CA SER A 45 -20.81 -4.74 9.84
C SER A 45 -20.71 -3.22 10.04
N LEU A 46 -20.32 -2.51 8.97
CA LEU A 46 -21.06 -1.35 8.44
C LEU A 46 -20.49 -0.94 7.07
N ASP A 47 -21.37 -1.00 6.07
CA ASP A 47 -21.39 -0.34 4.76
C ASP A 47 -20.08 -0.16 3.99
N SER A 48 -19.87 -1.08 3.05
CA SER A 48 -18.91 -0.90 1.95
C SER A 48 -19.34 0.26 1.05
N PRO A 49 -18.44 1.21 0.70
CA PRO A 49 -18.77 2.25 -0.27
C PRO A 49 -19.00 1.66 -1.66
N VAL A 50 -20.13 2.05 -2.27
CA VAL A 50 -20.51 1.66 -3.65
C VAL A 50 -19.61 2.39 -4.64
N TRP A 51 -18.93 1.62 -5.49
CA TRP A 51 -18.02 2.08 -6.54
C TRP A 51 -18.70 2.12 -7.92
N PHE A 52 -18.30 3.07 -8.76
CA PHE A 52 -18.65 3.15 -10.17
C PHE A 52 -17.36 3.23 -11.01
N PRO A 53 -17.12 2.32 -11.98
CA PRO A 53 -15.99 2.44 -12.90
C PRO A 53 -16.26 3.51 -13.97
N VAL A 54 -15.23 4.29 -14.32
CA VAL A 54 -15.25 5.22 -15.47
C VAL A 54 -14.19 4.77 -16.47
N ASN A 55 -14.61 4.69 -17.73
CA ASN A 55 -13.93 3.99 -18.81
C ASN A 55 -12.82 4.83 -19.45
N SER A 56 -11.57 4.37 -19.39
CA SER A 56 -10.50 4.77 -20.32
C SER A 56 -9.53 3.61 -20.53
N SER A 57 -9.44 3.16 -21.79
CA SER A 57 -8.91 1.85 -22.17
C SER A 57 -7.62 1.92 -22.99
N VAL A 58 -6.62 1.10 -22.63
CA VAL A 58 -5.40 0.87 -23.43
C VAL A 58 -4.97 -0.60 -23.38
N GLN A 59 -4.40 -1.03 -24.51
CA GLN A 59 -4.16 -2.39 -24.99
C GLN A 59 -2.86 -3.01 -24.46
N PHE A 60 -2.85 -4.33 -24.18
CA PHE A 60 -1.63 -5.09 -23.85
C PHE A 60 -1.55 -6.45 -24.56
N THR A 61 -0.34 -6.81 -24.98
CA THR A 61 0.02 -8.16 -25.44
C THR A 61 0.68 -8.94 -24.29
N GLY A 62 -0.15 -9.69 -23.54
CA GLY A 62 0.31 -10.70 -22.57
C GLY A 62 0.52 -10.18 -21.13
N PHE A 63 -0.31 -10.68 -20.22
CA PHE A 63 -0.31 -10.35 -18.79
C PHE A 63 1.06 -10.57 -18.11
N ASP A 64 1.72 -11.69 -18.39
CA ASP A 64 2.99 -12.04 -17.76
C ASP A 64 4.12 -11.06 -18.11
N SER A 65 4.09 -10.49 -19.33
CA SER A 65 5.07 -9.48 -19.76
C SER A 65 4.89 -8.18 -18.99
N ALA A 66 3.65 -7.76 -18.73
CA ALA A 66 3.36 -6.56 -17.95
C ALA A 66 3.76 -6.72 -16.48
N ILE A 67 3.51 -7.89 -15.88
CA ILE A 67 3.97 -8.18 -14.51
C ILE A 67 5.50 -8.23 -14.43
N GLN A 68 6.16 -8.82 -15.42
CA GLN A 68 7.62 -8.83 -15.49
C GLN A 68 8.17 -7.41 -15.62
N GLU A 69 7.54 -6.54 -16.42
CA GLU A 69 7.89 -5.13 -16.51
C GLU A 69 7.73 -4.41 -15.16
N LEU A 70 6.60 -4.61 -14.47
CA LEU A 70 6.36 -4.02 -13.14
C LEU A 70 7.43 -4.47 -12.13
N SER A 71 7.86 -5.73 -12.19
CA SER A 71 8.85 -6.29 -11.26
C SER A 71 10.27 -5.74 -11.46
N THR A 72 10.61 -5.25 -12.66
CA THR A 72 11.97 -4.75 -12.96
C THR A 72 12.13 -3.26 -12.66
N LYS A 73 11.03 -2.50 -12.59
CA LYS A 73 11.06 -1.04 -12.40
C LYS A 73 11.20 -0.57 -10.95
N CYS A 74 10.93 -1.43 -9.95
CA CYS A 74 10.85 -1.01 -8.55
C CYS A 74 11.90 -1.72 -7.69
N GLU A 75 12.97 -1.01 -7.30
CA GLU A 75 14.08 -1.58 -6.51
C GLU A 75 13.68 -2.04 -5.10
N ASN A 76 12.64 -1.43 -4.52
CA ASN A 76 12.24 -1.64 -3.12
C ASN A 76 10.88 -2.34 -2.94
N ILE A 77 10.25 -2.77 -4.02
CA ILE A 77 8.96 -3.47 -3.98
C ILE A 77 9.08 -4.75 -4.80
N SER A 78 8.90 -5.90 -4.16
CA SER A 78 8.76 -7.16 -4.91
C SER A 78 7.30 -7.37 -5.32
N VAL A 79 7.12 -7.81 -6.56
CA VAL A 79 5.81 -7.98 -7.18
C VAL A 79 5.57 -9.48 -7.40
N ARG A 80 4.45 -10.02 -6.90
CA ARG A 80 4.11 -11.46 -7.00
C ARG A 80 2.63 -11.67 -7.32
N LEU A 81 2.32 -12.64 -8.18
CA LEU A 81 0.95 -13.09 -8.40
C LEU A 81 0.49 -14.05 -7.29
N LEU A 82 -0.69 -13.85 -6.71
CA LEU A 82 -1.24 -14.69 -5.64
C LEU A 82 -2.22 -15.77 -6.13
N GLY A 83 -2.58 -15.76 -7.41
CA GLY A 83 -3.44 -16.78 -8.01
C GLY A 83 -4.48 -16.19 -8.95
N GLU A 84 -5.08 -17.10 -9.72
CA GLU A 84 -6.15 -16.80 -10.68
C GLU A 84 -7.45 -17.41 -10.14
N ARG A 85 -8.51 -16.60 -10.06
CA ARG A 85 -9.87 -17.15 -10.03
C ARG A 85 -10.43 -17.04 -11.45
N SER A 86 -10.56 -18.19 -12.10
CA SER A 86 -11.39 -18.29 -13.31
C SER A 86 -12.84 -18.33 -12.86
N GLU A 87 -13.54 -17.21 -12.93
CA GLU A 87 -15.00 -17.24 -12.76
C GLU A 87 -15.63 -17.82 -14.03
N SER A 88 -16.58 -18.74 -13.85
CA SER A 88 -17.32 -19.38 -14.94
C SER A 88 -18.31 -18.37 -15.54
N GLY A 89 -17.81 -17.49 -16.40
CA GLY A 89 -18.57 -16.48 -17.11
C GLY A 89 -17.85 -16.05 -18.38
N PRO A 90 -18.54 -15.37 -19.31
CA PRO A 90 -17.91 -14.93 -20.53
C PRO A 90 -16.92 -13.82 -20.20
N VAL A 91 -15.63 -14.15 -20.27
CA VAL A 91 -14.59 -13.28 -20.83
C VAL A 91 -13.92 -12.28 -19.84
N THR A 92 -14.13 -12.38 -18.52
CA THR A 92 -13.37 -11.59 -17.53
C THR A 92 -12.56 -12.46 -16.56
N GLY A 93 -11.23 -12.37 -16.63
CA GLY A 93 -10.33 -13.00 -15.65
C GLY A 93 -10.16 -12.10 -14.43
N PHE A 94 -10.05 -12.70 -13.24
CA PHE A 94 -9.72 -11.98 -12.00
C PHE A 94 -8.39 -12.49 -11.42
N ARG A 95 -7.47 -11.58 -11.12
CA ARG A 95 -6.14 -11.90 -10.59
C ARG A 95 -5.80 -11.02 -9.39
N LYS A 96 -5.00 -11.57 -8.47
CA LYS A 96 -4.47 -10.84 -7.33
C LYS A 96 -2.98 -10.58 -7.51
N LEU A 97 -2.57 -9.33 -7.38
CA LEU A 97 -1.18 -8.90 -7.35
C LEU A 97 -0.79 -8.53 -5.92
N LEU A 98 0.31 -9.10 -5.43
CA LEU A 98 0.92 -8.76 -4.16
C LEU A 98 2.15 -7.88 -4.41
N LEU A 99 2.18 -6.75 -3.74
CA LEU A 99 3.31 -5.83 -3.68
C LEU A 99 3.89 -5.91 -2.26
N ASN A 100 5.07 -6.48 -2.09
CA ASN A 100 5.74 -6.49 -0.79
C ASN A 100 6.58 -5.23 -0.64
N CYS A 101 6.14 -4.33 0.23
CA CYS A 101 6.84 -3.11 0.60
C CYS A 101 7.61 -3.37 1.90
N GLU A 102 8.54 -4.33 1.85
CA GLU A 102 9.26 -4.81 3.03
C GLU A 102 10.17 -3.72 3.62
N PRO A 103 10.34 -3.69 4.96
CA PRO A 103 9.69 -4.53 5.98
C PRO A 103 8.40 -3.92 6.55
N VAL A 104 7.76 -2.98 5.84
CA VAL A 104 6.76 -2.08 6.45
C VAL A 104 5.34 -2.62 6.29
N PHE A 105 4.93 -2.98 5.08
CA PHE A 105 3.57 -3.44 4.76
C PHE A 105 3.55 -4.24 3.46
N LYS A 106 2.40 -4.85 3.16
CA LYS A 106 2.10 -5.43 1.85
C LYS A 106 0.89 -4.73 1.25
N VAL A 107 0.79 -4.73 -0.07
CA VAL A 107 -0.39 -4.24 -0.79
C VAL A 107 -0.93 -5.36 -1.66
N VAL A 108 -2.23 -5.63 -1.53
CA VAL A 108 -2.94 -6.57 -2.39
C VAL A 108 -3.78 -5.76 -3.37
N VAL A 109 -3.54 -5.98 -4.66
CA VAL A 109 -4.25 -5.31 -5.76
C VAL A 109 -5.08 -6.35 -6.51
N GLY A 110 -6.40 -6.16 -6.52
CA GLY A 110 -7.33 -6.93 -7.33
C GLY A 110 -7.37 -6.38 -8.74
N LEU A 111 -7.11 -7.25 -9.72
CA LEU A 111 -7.04 -6.92 -11.13
C LEU A 111 -8.11 -7.68 -11.90
N SER A 112 -8.85 -7.00 -12.77
CA SER A 112 -9.72 -7.65 -13.76
C SER A 112 -9.31 -7.33 -15.19
N PHE A 113 -9.74 -8.22 -16.08
CA PHE A 113 -9.43 -8.15 -17.50
C PHE A 113 -10.70 -8.24 -18.32
N SER A 114 -10.87 -7.40 -19.33
CA SER A 114 -11.83 -7.65 -20.41
C SER A 114 -11.08 -8.31 -21.57
N HIS A 115 -11.49 -9.51 -21.99
CA HIS A 115 -11.01 -10.07 -23.25
C HIS A 115 -11.92 -9.57 -24.39
N HIS A 116 -11.36 -8.92 -25.41
CA HIS A 116 -12.09 -8.72 -26.67
C HIS A 116 -11.69 -9.79 -27.66
N GLN A 117 -12.69 -10.37 -28.36
CA GLN A 117 -12.59 -11.61 -29.15
C GLN A 117 -11.53 -11.61 -30.26
N HIS A 118 -10.85 -10.49 -30.55
CA HIS A 118 -9.83 -10.47 -31.61
C HIS A 118 -8.56 -9.66 -31.36
N THR A 119 -8.49 -8.79 -30.36
CA THR A 119 -7.23 -8.13 -29.96
C THR A 119 -7.46 -7.49 -28.60
N ASP A 120 -6.52 -7.72 -27.69
CA ASP A 120 -6.26 -6.96 -26.47
C ASP A 120 -7.09 -7.31 -25.23
N SER A 121 -6.36 -7.52 -24.13
CA SER A 121 -6.89 -7.57 -22.77
C SER A 121 -6.66 -6.22 -22.12
N GLU A 122 -7.74 -5.57 -21.68
CA GLU A 122 -7.63 -4.33 -20.89
C GLU A 122 -7.41 -4.69 -19.42
N LEU A 123 -6.54 -3.96 -18.73
CA LEU A 123 -6.27 -4.14 -17.30
C LEU A 123 -7.05 -3.12 -16.48
N PHE A 124 -7.80 -3.59 -15.49
CA PHE A 124 -8.48 -2.75 -14.50
C PHE A 124 -8.00 -3.09 -13.10
N VAL A 125 -7.74 -2.07 -12.28
CA VAL A 125 -7.58 -2.26 -10.84
C VAL A 125 -8.94 -2.09 -10.19
N GLU A 126 -9.46 -3.18 -9.63
CA GLU A 126 -10.77 -3.19 -8.98
C GLU A 126 -10.70 -2.77 -7.52
N LYS A 127 -9.65 -3.22 -6.83
CA LYS A 127 -9.50 -3.00 -5.40
C LYS A 127 -8.03 -2.91 -5.03
N VAL A 128 -7.74 -2.02 -4.10
CA VAL A 128 -6.45 -1.90 -3.44
C VAL A 128 -6.68 -2.11 -1.95
N ASN A 129 -5.90 -2.99 -1.34
CA ASN A 129 -5.85 -3.11 0.11
C ASN A 129 -4.41 -3.06 0.61
N VAL A 130 -4.23 -2.52 1.81
CA VAL A 130 -2.94 -2.40 2.49
C VAL A 130 -3.02 -3.19 3.78
N ILE A 131 -2.03 -4.05 4.02
CA ILE A 131 -1.98 -4.96 5.17
C ILE A 131 -0.61 -4.93 5.82
N GLY A 132 -0.54 -5.31 7.08
CA GLY A 132 0.70 -5.48 7.81
C GLY A 132 1.60 -6.55 7.20
N TRP A 133 2.91 -6.40 7.44
CA TRP A 133 3.90 -7.35 6.94
C TRP A 133 3.70 -8.76 7.52
N ASP A 134 3.12 -8.88 8.72
CA ASP A 134 2.80 -10.12 9.42
C ASP A 134 1.42 -10.69 9.07
N GLU A 135 0.64 -10.00 8.24
CA GLU A 135 -0.68 -10.46 7.81
C GLU A 135 -0.60 -11.32 6.55
N GLU A 136 -1.48 -12.34 6.47
CA GLU A 136 -1.55 -13.25 5.34
C GLU A 136 -2.42 -12.67 4.20
N PRO A 137 -1.90 -12.56 2.97
CA PRO A 137 -2.55 -11.79 1.92
C PRO A 137 -3.68 -12.53 1.18
N GLU A 138 -3.81 -13.85 1.38
CA GLU A 138 -4.67 -14.72 0.55
C GLU A 138 -6.15 -14.34 0.64
N ASP A 139 -6.64 -13.99 1.83
CA ASP A 139 -8.04 -13.60 2.09
C ASP A 139 -8.24 -12.08 2.14
N LEU A 140 -7.17 -11.31 2.40
CA LEU A 140 -7.24 -9.89 2.68
C LEU A 140 -7.36 -8.96 1.46
N LEU A 141 -7.81 -9.44 0.29
CA LEU A 141 -8.22 -8.47 -0.73
C LEU A 141 -9.56 -7.82 -0.33
N PHE A 142 -10.47 -8.62 0.18
CA PHE A 142 -11.82 -8.17 0.50
C PHE A 142 -11.97 -7.74 1.95
N ASP A 143 -11.18 -8.33 2.85
CA ASP A 143 -11.17 -8.01 4.27
C ASP A 143 -10.26 -6.82 4.61
N GLU A 144 -10.52 -6.20 5.76
CA GLU A 144 -9.70 -5.11 6.30
C GLU A 144 -8.47 -5.66 7.04
N SER A 145 -7.37 -4.89 7.03
CA SER A 145 -6.23 -5.16 7.91
C SER A 145 -6.65 -5.16 9.38
N ASN A 146 -6.01 -5.98 10.21
CA ASN A 146 -6.17 -5.94 11.65
C ASN A 146 -5.64 -4.65 12.29
N TYR A 147 -4.82 -3.87 11.57
CA TYR A 147 -4.17 -2.66 12.09
C TYR A 147 -4.81 -1.38 11.57
N ASN A 148 -5.21 -0.49 12.48
CA ASN A 148 -5.83 0.81 12.15
C ASN A 148 -5.02 1.64 11.15
N VAL A 149 -3.70 1.63 11.28
CA VAL A 149 -2.80 2.37 10.37
C VAL A 149 -2.94 1.89 8.92
N PHE A 150 -3.03 0.58 8.69
CA PHE A 150 -3.12 0.00 7.36
C PHE A 150 -4.55 0.06 6.82
N GLN A 151 -5.58 -0.04 7.67
CA GLN A 151 -6.95 0.28 7.27
C GLN A 151 -7.07 1.71 6.74
N LYS A 152 -6.53 2.70 7.46
CA LYS A 152 -6.52 4.09 6.97
C LYS A 152 -5.66 4.24 5.72
N PHE A 153 -4.51 3.57 5.67
CA PHE A 153 -3.63 3.62 4.51
C PHE A 153 -4.32 3.04 3.27
N ALA A 154 -5.10 1.96 3.40
CA ALA A 154 -5.88 1.40 2.29
C ALA A 154 -6.89 2.42 1.72
N ILE A 155 -7.57 3.19 2.58
CA ILE A 155 -8.47 4.27 2.15
C ILE A 155 -7.69 5.34 1.35
N ILE A 156 -6.52 5.76 1.85
CA ILE A 156 -5.68 6.77 1.20
C ILE A 156 -5.13 6.25 -0.13
N ALA A 157 -4.62 5.03 -0.15
CA ALA A 157 -4.06 4.37 -1.34
C ALA A 157 -5.11 4.24 -2.44
N THR A 158 -6.33 3.84 -2.06
CA THR A 158 -7.48 3.78 -2.97
C THR A 158 -7.80 5.15 -3.56
N ALA A 159 -7.83 6.21 -2.74
CA ALA A 159 -8.07 7.57 -3.21
C ALA A 159 -6.96 8.08 -4.14
N VAL A 160 -5.69 7.77 -3.83
CA VAL A 160 -4.53 8.10 -4.68
C VAL A 160 -4.62 7.42 -6.04
N TYR A 161 -4.93 6.13 -6.06
CA TYR A 161 -5.12 5.42 -7.32
C TYR A 161 -6.29 6.01 -8.14
N GLY A 162 -7.41 6.35 -7.47
CA GLY A 162 -8.53 7.05 -8.12
C GLY A 162 -8.18 8.43 -8.68
N MET A 163 -7.18 9.14 -8.11
CA MET A 163 -6.65 10.37 -8.71
C MET A 163 -5.85 10.09 -9.97
N LEU A 164 -5.00 9.04 -9.96
CA LEU A 164 -4.22 8.62 -11.12
C LEU A 164 -5.13 8.17 -12.27
N GLN A 165 -6.31 7.62 -11.99
CA GLN A 165 -7.28 7.26 -13.04
C GLN A 165 -7.78 8.45 -13.87
N LYS A 166 -7.73 9.68 -13.34
CA LYS A 166 -8.12 10.89 -14.06
C LYS A 166 -7.08 11.38 -15.06
N ASP A 167 -5.88 10.82 -15.01
CA ASP A 167 -4.82 11.09 -15.97
C ASP A 167 -5.08 10.33 -17.29
N ASP A 168 -4.65 10.89 -18.42
CA ASP A 168 -4.86 10.29 -19.75
C ASP A 168 -3.89 9.12 -20.05
N SER A 169 -2.98 8.80 -19.13
CA SER A 169 -2.04 7.68 -19.26
C SER A 169 -2.73 6.30 -19.29
N SER A 170 -2.01 5.29 -19.79
CA SER A 170 -2.48 3.90 -19.82
C SER A 170 -2.66 3.33 -18.40
N ASN A 171 -3.49 2.29 -18.25
CA ASN A 171 -3.74 1.65 -16.94
C ASN A 171 -2.48 1.02 -16.34
N LEU A 172 -1.57 0.50 -17.17
CA LEU A 172 -0.26 0.03 -16.68
C LEU A 172 0.62 1.17 -16.20
N GLU A 173 0.63 2.30 -16.91
CA GLU A 173 1.40 3.46 -16.50
C GLU A 173 0.87 4.05 -15.18
N LYS A 174 -0.46 4.11 -15.02
CA LYS A 174 -1.11 4.47 -13.74
C LYS A 174 -0.73 3.51 -12.62
N LEU A 175 -0.69 2.20 -12.89
CA LEU A 175 -0.25 1.19 -11.92
C LEU A 175 1.25 1.36 -11.58
N ASN A 176 2.11 1.64 -12.56
CA ASN A 176 3.53 1.95 -12.34
C ASN A 176 3.70 3.18 -11.44
N GLN A 177 2.98 4.28 -11.72
CA GLN A 177 3.02 5.50 -10.91
C GLN A 177 2.55 5.22 -9.48
N PHE A 178 1.52 4.39 -9.32
CA PHE A 178 1.03 3.99 -8.01
C PHE A 178 2.05 3.14 -7.22
N ILE A 179 2.70 2.16 -7.86
CA ILE A 179 3.75 1.36 -7.23
C ILE A 179 4.97 2.23 -6.89
N SER A 180 5.36 3.15 -7.77
CA SER A 180 6.41 4.13 -7.50
C SER A 180 6.08 4.98 -6.28
N TRP A 181 4.84 5.46 -6.16
CA TRP A 181 4.38 6.19 -4.99
C TRP A 181 4.46 5.34 -3.69
N LEU A 182 4.05 4.07 -3.73
CA LEU A 182 4.18 3.15 -2.59
C LEU A 182 5.65 2.94 -2.18
N SER A 183 6.59 2.95 -3.12
CA SER A 183 8.02 2.70 -2.85
C SER A 183 8.66 3.73 -1.91
N HIS A 184 8.01 4.89 -1.74
CA HIS A 184 8.47 5.96 -0.87
C HIS A 184 8.02 5.82 0.60
N TYR A 185 7.37 4.71 0.97
CA TYR A 185 6.90 4.48 2.35
C TYR A 185 7.83 3.60 3.20
N GLY A 186 9.09 3.38 2.79
CA GLY A 186 10.07 2.62 3.58
C GLY A 186 10.34 3.21 4.98
N ASP A 187 10.06 4.49 5.17
CA ASP A 187 10.19 5.24 6.42
C ASP A 187 8.83 5.64 7.03
N LEU A 188 7.73 4.94 6.70
CA LEU A 188 6.35 5.29 7.11
C LEU A 188 6.20 5.67 8.59
N PHE A 189 6.87 4.97 9.49
CA PHE A 189 6.78 5.20 10.93
C PHE A 189 7.86 6.15 11.47
N ALA A 190 8.86 6.51 10.66
CA ALA A 190 10.00 7.33 11.05
C ALA A 190 10.00 8.74 10.44
N ALA A 191 9.25 8.96 9.36
CA ALA A 191 9.21 10.23 8.66
C ALA A 191 8.26 11.22 9.35
N PRO A 192 8.73 12.41 9.77
CA PRO A 192 7.85 13.44 10.33
C PRO A 192 7.03 14.11 9.22
N CYS A 193 5.82 14.57 9.56
CA CYS A 193 4.99 15.37 8.65
C CYS A 193 5.73 16.65 8.25
N VAL A 194 5.77 16.98 6.96
CA VAL A 194 6.46 18.17 6.46
C VAL A 194 5.82 19.47 6.96
N SER A 195 4.50 19.49 7.20
CA SER A 195 3.79 20.69 7.63
C SER A 195 3.83 20.91 9.15
N CYS A 196 3.55 19.88 9.95
CA CYS A 196 3.47 20.02 11.42
C CYS A 196 4.68 19.49 12.19
N HIS A 197 5.64 18.88 11.49
CA HIS A 197 6.88 18.28 12.04
C HIS A 197 6.68 17.17 13.09
N LYS A 198 5.44 16.69 13.28
CA LYS A 198 5.11 15.59 14.19
C LYS A 198 5.15 14.24 13.47
N LEU A 199 5.51 13.20 14.22
CA LEU A 199 5.48 11.81 13.77
C LEU A 199 4.09 11.18 13.87
N LEU A 200 3.25 11.65 14.78
CA LEU A 200 1.91 11.12 14.99
C LEU A 200 0.93 12.28 15.17
N MET A 201 -0.29 12.09 14.68
CA MET A 201 -1.39 13.01 14.86
C MET A 201 -2.69 12.26 15.06
N TYR A 202 -3.54 12.77 15.95
CA TYR A 202 -4.87 12.22 16.14
C TYR A 202 -5.69 12.42 14.86
N ASP A 203 -6.22 11.33 14.32
CA ASP A 203 -7.06 11.31 13.12
C ASP A 203 -8.54 11.30 13.49
N SER A 204 -8.97 10.33 14.30
CA SER A 204 -10.36 10.12 14.73
C SER A 204 -10.45 9.08 15.84
N ASP A 205 -11.62 8.90 16.45
CA ASP A 205 -11.84 7.87 17.47
C ASP A 205 -11.63 6.44 16.94
N LYS A 206 -11.91 6.21 15.64
CA LYS A 206 -11.67 4.91 15.00
C LYS A 206 -10.18 4.64 14.84
N PHE A 207 -9.43 5.61 14.31
CA PHE A 207 -8.04 5.38 13.89
C PHE A 207 -6.97 5.89 14.87
N CYS A 208 -7.37 6.60 15.92
CA CYS A 208 -6.50 7.14 16.96
C CYS A 208 -5.36 8.00 16.37
N PHE A 209 -4.13 7.79 16.83
CA PHE A 209 -2.95 8.52 16.38
C PHE A 209 -2.27 7.78 15.23
N LEU A 210 -2.15 8.45 14.10
CA LEU A 210 -1.58 7.89 12.87
C LEU A 210 -0.31 8.64 12.44
N PRO A 211 0.62 7.96 11.74
CA PRO A 211 1.74 8.62 11.11
C PRO A 211 1.32 9.44 9.88
N PRO A 212 2.26 10.15 9.23
CA PRO A 212 2.03 10.84 7.96
C PRO A 212 1.71 9.89 6.80
N LEU A 213 0.47 9.41 6.76
CA LEU A 213 0.02 8.39 5.80
C LEU A 213 -0.15 8.91 4.38
N TYR A 214 -0.24 10.22 4.15
CA TYR A 214 -0.37 10.76 2.81
C TYR A 214 1.00 11.20 2.28
N ARG A 215 1.37 10.73 1.09
CA ARG A 215 2.48 11.28 0.30
C ARG A 215 1.95 11.98 -0.93
N SER A 216 2.50 13.13 -1.23
CA SER A 216 2.20 13.83 -2.49
C SER A 216 2.73 13.02 -3.68
N ILE A 217 1.94 12.91 -4.73
CA ILE A 217 2.30 12.17 -5.96
C ILE A 217 3.48 12.84 -6.68
N ASN A 218 3.66 14.16 -6.51
CA ASN A 218 4.65 14.92 -7.26
C ASN A 218 6.06 14.90 -6.62
N ASP A 219 6.13 14.90 -5.28
CA ASP A 219 7.38 15.07 -4.54
C ASP A 219 7.58 14.05 -3.41
N TYR A 220 6.64 13.12 -3.24
CA TYR A 220 6.66 12.01 -2.28
C TYR A 220 6.83 12.41 -0.81
N ARG A 221 6.62 13.70 -0.51
CA ARG A 221 6.78 14.23 0.84
C ARG A 221 5.68 13.74 1.76
N PRO A 222 6.01 13.38 3.02
CA PRO A 222 5.06 12.84 3.99
C PRO A 222 4.22 13.93 4.65
N TYR A 223 2.91 13.73 4.69
CA TYR A 223 1.95 14.60 5.36
C TYR A 223 0.93 13.76 6.13
N HIS A 224 0.49 14.27 7.28
CA HIS A 224 -0.81 13.82 7.79
C HIS A 224 -1.91 14.28 6.83
N PRO A 225 -2.99 13.49 6.61
CA PRO A 225 -4.06 13.84 5.66
C PRO A 225 -4.61 15.26 5.86
N GLN A 226 -4.82 15.67 7.12
CA GLN A 226 -5.33 16.98 7.51
C GLN A 226 -4.32 18.09 7.23
N CYS A 227 -3.01 17.80 7.37
CA CYS A 227 -1.95 18.77 7.11
C CYS A 227 -1.72 19.02 5.62
N TYR A 228 -1.92 18.01 4.76
CA TYR A 228 -1.75 18.16 3.33
C TYR A 228 -2.75 19.16 2.73
N GLN A 229 -4.02 19.08 3.15
CA GLN A 229 -5.07 20.01 2.71
C GLN A 229 -4.73 21.45 3.10
N ALA A 230 -4.30 21.67 4.34
CA ALA A 230 -3.89 22.99 4.84
C ALA A 230 -2.61 23.53 4.17
N SER A 231 -1.78 22.66 3.57
CA SER A 231 -0.56 23.10 2.88
C SER A 231 -0.82 23.60 1.45
N LYS A 232 -2.03 23.38 0.91
CA LYS A 232 -2.45 23.85 -0.42
C LYS A 232 -3.22 25.17 -0.39
N SER A 233 -3.67 25.61 0.78
CA SER A 233 -4.34 26.88 1.04
C SER A 233 -3.34 27.97 1.36
#